data_AF-A0A9E5K4I4-F1
#
_entry.id   AF-A0A9E5K4I4-F1
#
_cell.length_a   1.000
_cell.length_b   1.000
_cell.length_c   1.000
_cell.angle_alpha   90.00
_cell.angle_beta   90.00
_cell.angle_gamma   90.00
#
_symmetry.space_group_name_H-M   'P 1'
#
loop_
_entity.id
_entity.type
_entity.pdbx_description
1 polymer ?
#
loop_
_entity_poly.entity_id
_entity_poly.type
_entity_poly.pdbx_seq_one_letter_code
_entity_poly.pdbx_strand_id
1 'polypeptide(L)'
;MKLSLFHLLLLGLKSNALLLLLIVFESGVVLGAPDGKKIYEAKCVSCHGPNGAGIKGKFNKPLSGDLTPNQLAKVIEETMPKEDPGSLSAVDAFAVSSYIHELFYSSIAREKNRPARIELSRLTVKQYRNSMMDLVGSFRPTAISSEKTKGIRGEYFKTRNFNKGDLAESRIDAEVDFDFKEESPISGKMEPGEFTLRWTGAIHAPETGYYEFVIHASHAVRLWVNDNNTPLIDAWVKSGKDTEYKGSIYLVSGRSYSLRLEFTKAKQGVNDNKKPKVVQPAFVKLLWKKPGGPVEICPGEYLSSTTLPEMFVSSTPFPPDDGSLGWERGVTVSKEWDQATTEGALEAAKYIAIKLPEFAKTKDGDAQRIEKTEEFLKKFATRAFRRNLQTSENEIIKKVLKEFKDPQDGALRVLVWVLKSPNFLYRNEGQGDSVASQLSYTLWDSIPDQQLLEAEASGKLKNSEGLNREI
;
A
#
# COMPACT_ATOMS: atom_id res chain seq x y z
N MET A 1 -30.40 -21.92 -46.41
CA MET A 1 -30.76 -22.35 -47.78
C MET A 1 -31.99 -21.54 -48.20
N LYS A 2 -31.88 -20.85 -49.35
CA LYS A 2 -32.91 -20.12 -50.10
C LYS A 2 -33.41 -18.75 -49.58
N LEU A 3 -32.84 -17.73 -50.23
CA LEU A 3 -33.39 -16.45 -50.63
C LEU A 3 -34.83 -16.52 -51.18
N SER A 4 -35.55 -15.40 -51.10
CA SER A 4 -36.37 -14.88 -52.21
C SER A 4 -36.71 -13.40 -51.94
N LEU A 5 -36.72 -12.46 -52.89
CA LEU A 5 -35.99 -12.26 -54.15
C LEU A 5 -36.43 -10.85 -54.60
N PHE A 6 -35.45 -10.00 -54.93
CA PHE A 6 -35.38 -9.19 -56.16
C PHE A 6 -36.45 -8.13 -56.53
N HIS A 7 -36.05 -6.86 -56.34
CA HIS A 7 -35.68 -5.89 -57.40
C HIS A 7 -36.01 -6.25 -58.88
N LEU A 8 -36.62 -5.31 -59.64
CA LEU A 8 -35.97 -4.46 -60.68
C LEU A 8 -37.03 -3.75 -61.55
N LEU A 9 -36.92 -2.42 -61.78
CA LEU A 9 -36.71 -1.82 -63.12
C LEU A 9 -36.59 -0.27 -63.07
N LEU A 10 -35.34 0.16 -62.93
CA LEU A 10 -34.54 1.13 -63.72
C LEU A 10 -35.20 2.29 -64.52
N LEU A 11 -34.73 3.50 -64.16
CA LEU A 11 -34.08 4.57 -64.96
C LEU A 11 -34.85 5.36 -66.03
N GLY A 12 -34.78 6.70 -65.90
CA GLY A 12 -35.07 7.62 -67.00
C GLY A 12 -35.01 9.13 -66.67
N LEU A 13 -33.80 9.64 -66.43
CA LEU A 13 -33.27 10.99 -66.70
C LEU A 13 -34.19 12.25 -66.86
N LYS A 14 -33.76 13.29 -66.13
CA LYS A 14 -33.56 14.72 -66.54
C LYS A 14 -34.73 15.74 -66.52
N SER A 15 -34.58 16.64 -65.52
CA SER A 15 -34.44 18.11 -65.62
C SER A 15 -35.61 19.05 -65.96
N ASN A 16 -35.72 20.03 -65.05
CA ASN A 16 -35.93 21.48 -65.22
C ASN A 16 -37.35 21.97 -65.53
N ALA A 17 -37.96 22.70 -64.58
CA ALA A 17 -37.99 24.17 -64.62
C ALA A 17 -38.85 24.79 -63.49
N LEU A 18 -38.24 25.72 -62.77
CA LEU A 18 -38.80 27.02 -62.36
C LEU A 18 -39.94 27.08 -61.31
N LEU A 19 -39.57 27.30 -60.04
CA LEU A 19 -40.13 28.43 -59.29
C LEU A 19 -39.14 28.93 -58.24
N LEU A 20 -38.63 30.12 -58.49
CA LEU A 20 -37.67 30.89 -57.71
C LEU A 20 -38.47 31.70 -56.67
N LEU A 21 -38.32 31.41 -55.37
CA LEU A 21 -38.75 32.33 -54.32
C LEU A 21 -37.70 32.36 -53.20
N LEU A 22 -37.01 33.50 -53.15
CA LEU A 22 -36.08 34.02 -52.15
C LEU A 22 -36.35 33.57 -50.70
N ILE A 23 -35.44 32.73 -50.17
CA ILE A 23 -34.98 32.82 -48.78
C ILE A 23 -33.46 32.57 -48.81
N VAL A 24 -32.70 33.65 -48.94
CA VAL A 24 -31.28 33.69 -48.58
C VAL A 24 -31.27 33.77 -47.05
N PHE A 25 -31.15 32.64 -46.36
CA PHE A 25 -30.63 32.68 -45.00
C PHE A 25 -29.13 32.88 -45.14
N GLU A 26 -28.69 34.10 -44.83
CA GLU A 26 -27.30 34.50 -44.75
C GLU A 26 -26.52 33.52 -43.87
N SER A 27 -25.79 32.60 -44.50
CA SER A 27 -24.49 32.21 -43.99
C SER A 27 -23.59 33.43 -44.10
N GLY A 28 -23.72 34.34 -43.13
CA GLY A 28 -22.76 35.39 -42.85
C GLY A 28 -21.48 34.74 -42.38
N VAL A 29 -20.65 34.29 -43.32
CA VAL A 29 -19.21 34.15 -43.08
C VAL A 29 -18.74 35.57 -42.78
N VAL A 30 -18.48 35.89 -41.52
CA VAL A 30 -17.76 37.11 -41.15
C VAL A 30 -16.33 36.95 -41.66
N LEU A 31 -16.13 37.27 -42.94
CA LEU A 31 -14.83 37.61 -43.48
C LEU A 31 -14.39 38.89 -42.76
N GLY A 32 -13.48 38.77 -41.77
CA GLY A 32 -12.75 39.92 -41.25
C GLY A 32 -12.72 40.11 -39.73
N ALA A 33 -13.13 39.15 -38.89
CA ALA A 33 -12.86 39.26 -37.46
C ALA A 33 -11.33 39.15 -37.20
N PRO A 34 -10.69 40.14 -36.56
CA PRO A 34 -9.25 40.09 -36.30
C PRO A 34 -8.88 38.93 -35.39
N ASP A 35 -7.77 38.26 -35.70
CA ASP A 35 -7.23 37.14 -34.93
C ASP A 35 -6.34 37.67 -33.79
N GLY A 36 -6.87 37.63 -32.57
CA GLY A 36 -6.20 38.10 -31.36
C GLY A 36 -4.83 37.46 -31.12
N LYS A 37 -4.65 36.18 -31.51
CA LYS A 37 -3.36 35.49 -31.39
C LYS A 37 -2.32 36.11 -32.32
N LYS A 38 -2.67 36.29 -33.59
CA LYS A 38 -1.77 36.90 -34.59
C LYS A 38 -1.42 38.33 -34.21
N ILE A 39 -2.37 39.09 -33.68
CA ILE A 39 -2.13 40.45 -33.19
C ILE A 39 -1.17 40.43 -32.00
N TYR A 40 -1.37 39.51 -31.04
CA TYR A 40 -0.47 39.37 -29.90
C TYR A 40 0.96 39.03 -30.34
N GLU A 41 1.12 38.05 -31.22
CA GLU A 41 2.41 37.63 -31.77
C GLU A 41 3.12 38.75 -32.53
N ALA A 42 2.39 39.50 -33.36
CA ALA A 42 2.96 40.56 -34.18
C ALA A 42 3.29 41.83 -33.39
N LYS A 43 2.40 42.25 -32.46
CA LYS A 43 2.45 43.59 -31.86
C LYS A 43 2.77 43.61 -30.36
N CYS A 44 2.56 42.51 -29.63
CA CYS A 44 2.61 42.50 -28.16
C CYS A 44 3.77 41.66 -27.59
N VAL A 45 4.09 40.51 -28.20
CA VAL A 45 5.10 39.56 -27.70
C VAL A 45 6.47 40.21 -27.50
N SER A 46 6.86 41.14 -28.37
CA SER A 46 8.18 41.76 -28.31
C SER A 46 8.43 42.53 -27.01
N CYS A 47 7.37 42.97 -26.31
CA CYS A 47 7.44 43.71 -25.04
C CYS A 47 6.93 42.91 -23.85
N HIS A 48 5.92 42.06 -24.04
CA HIS A 48 5.24 41.30 -22.98
C HIS A 48 5.64 39.81 -22.91
N GLY A 49 6.45 39.32 -23.85
CA GLY A 49 6.92 37.94 -23.87
C GLY A 49 5.88 36.93 -24.37
N PRO A 50 6.32 35.69 -24.64
CA PRO A 50 5.41 34.60 -24.97
C PRO A 50 4.45 34.34 -23.80
N ASN A 51 3.16 34.13 -24.09
CA ASN A 51 2.09 33.92 -23.10
C ASN A 51 2.06 34.98 -21.98
N GLY A 52 2.46 36.22 -22.29
CA GLY A 52 2.45 37.32 -21.34
C GLY A 52 3.42 37.17 -20.18
N ALA A 53 4.47 36.34 -20.28
CA ALA A 53 5.40 36.08 -19.17
C ALA A 53 6.22 37.30 -18.69
N GLY A 54 6.30 38.34 -19.51
CA GLY A 54 7.16 39.51 -19.29
C GLY A 54 8.58 39.30 -19.82
N ILE A 55 9.27 40.41 -20.12
CA ILE A 55 10.65 40.44 -20.61
C ILE A 55 11.46 41.43 -19.74
N LYS A 56 12.60 40.95 -19.21
CA LYS A 56 13.54 41.78 -18.45
C LYS A 56 14.06 42.93 -19.33
N GLY A 57 13.98 44.17 -18.83
CA GLY A 57 14.36 45.38 -19.58
C GLY A 57 13.26 45.97 -20.47
N LYS A 58 12.10 45.31 -20.58
CA LYS A 58 10.87 45.85 -21.18
C LYS A 58 9.74 45.80 -20.13
N PHE A 59 8.60 45.19 -20.45
CA PHE A 59 7.57 44.91 -19.45
C PHE A 59 7.94 43.63 -18.69
N ASN A 60 8.49 43.76 -17.49
CA ASN A 60 9.12 42.65 -16.76
C ASN A 60 8.15 41.82 -15.90
N LYS A 61 6.86 42.16 -15.86
CA LYS A 61 5.85 41.44 -15.07
C LYS A 61 5.00 40.55 -15.98
N PRO A 62 4.49 39.42 -15.48
CA PRO A 62 3.48 38.67 -16.19
C PRO A 62 2.18 39.48 -16.36
N LEU A 63 1.58 39.42 -17.55
CA LEU A 63 0.27 40.00 -17.81
C LEU A 63 -0.78 39.25 -16.99
N SER A 64 -1.30 39.92 -15.96
CA SER A 64 -2.31 39.35 -15.07
C SER A 64 -3.18 40.46 -14.46
N GLY A 65 -4.42 40.10 -14.14
CA GLY A 65 -5.37 40.98 -13.45
C GLY A 65 -6.79 40.43 -13.52
N ASP A 66 -7.75 41.29 -13.24
CA ASP A 66 -9.17 40.94 -13.11
C ASP A 66 -10.08 41.80 -14.02
N LEU A 67 -9.50 42.53 -14.97
CA LEU A 67 -10.27 43.28 -15.97
C LEU A 67 -11.00 42.31 -16.92
N THR A 68 -12.24 42.65 -17.25
CA THR A 68 -12.98 41.93 -18.32
C THR A 68 -12.35 42.18 -19.69
N PRO A 69 -12.61 41.34 -20.72
CA PRO A 69 -12.10 41.59 -22.07
C PRO A 69 -12.39 43.00 -22.59
N ASN A 70 -13.59 43.54 -22.38
CA ASN A 70 -13.95 44.91 -22.78
C ASN A 70 -13.12 45.98 -22.06
N GLN A 71 -12.90 45.83 -20.76
CA GLN A 71 -12.10 46.79 -19.98
C GLN A 71 -10.62 46.70 -20.37
N LEU A 72 -10.12 45.48 -20.59
CA LEU A 72 -8.76 45.25 -21.05
C LEU A 72 -8.53 45.80 -22.46
N ALA A 73 -9.51 45.64 -23.36
CA ALA A 73 -9.49 46.23 -24.70
C ALA A 73 -9.33 47.74 -24.65
N LYS A 74 -10.10 48.42 -23.78
CA LYS A 74 -10.00 49.87 -23.59
C LYS A 74 -8.62 50.29 -23.11
N VAL A 75 -8.04 49.56 -22.15
CA VAL A 75 -6.67 49.83 -21.68
C VAL A 75 -5.66 49.64 -22.82
N ILE A 76 -5.82 48.61 -23.64
CA ILE A 76 -4.93 48.35 -24.79
C ILE A 76 -5.02 49.48 -25.81
N GLU A 77 -6.23 49.95 -26.14
CA GLU A 77 -6.44 51.07 -27.05
C GLU A 77 -5.78 52.36 -26.52
N GLU A 78 -5.94 52.67 -25.23
CA GLU A 78 -5.45 53.91 -24.63
C GLU A 78 -3.93 53.93 -24.38
N THR A 79 -3.31 52.76 -24.19
CA THR A 79 -1.93 52.69 -23.67
C THR A 79 -0.94 51.91 -24.54
N MET A 80 -1.42 51.19 -25.57
CA MET A 80 -0.59 50.28 -26.36
C MET A 80 -0.69 50.52 -27.87
N PRO A 81 0.42 50.30 -28.61
CA PRO A 81 1.78 50.05 -28.12
C PRO A 81 2.37 51.31 -27.48
N LYS A 82 3.29 51.15 -26.52
CA LYS A 82 3.89 52.28 -25.79
C LYS A 82 4.45 53.40 -26.68
N GLU A 83 5.02 53.03 -27.82
CA GLU A 83 5.63 53.96 -28.77
C GLU A 83 4.60 54.63 -29.70
N ASP A 84 3.37 54.10 -29.79
CA ASP A 84 2.29 54.62 -30.64
C ASP A 84 0.88 54.29 -30.07
N PRO A 85 0.49 54.86 -28.91
CA PRO A 85 -0.80 54.55 -28.27
C PRO A 85 -1.98 54.93 -29.18
N GLY A 86 -3.02 54.09 -29.23
CA GLY A 86 -4.20 54.31 -30.06
C GLY A 86 -4.05 53.82 -31.51
N SER A 87 -2.92 53.23 -31.88
CA SER A 87 -2.68 52.69 -33.23
C SER A 87 -3.37 51.34 -33.51
N LEU A 88 -3.95 50.69 -32.51
CA LEU A 88 -4.83 49.53 -32.69
C LEU A 88 -6.27 50.00 -32.81
N SER A 89 -6.99 49.48 -33.82
CA SER A 89 -8.43 49.70 -33.91
C SER A 89 -9.15 49.09 -32.71
N ALA A 90 -10.32 49.63 -32.34
CA ALA A 90 -11.12 49.08 -31.24
C ALA A 90 -11.45 47.58 -31.44
N VAL A 91 -11.61 47.14 -32.69
CA VAL A 91 -11.87 45.73 -33.03
C VAL A 91 -10.63 44.87 -32.79
N ASP A 92 -9.44 45.36 -33.17
CA ASP A 92 -8.17 44.67 -32.92
C ASP A 92 -7.84 44.59 -31.43
N ALA A 93 -8.06 45.70 -30.71
CA ALA A 93 -7.87 45.80 -29.27
C ALA A 93 -8.77 44.80 -28.53
N PHE A 94 -10.03 44.68 -28.95
CA PHE A 94 -10.94 43.68 -28.39
C PHE A 94 -10.50 42.24 -28.69
N ALA A 95 -10.11 41.95 -29.93
CA ALA A 95 -9.64 40.61 -30.31
C ALA A 95 -8.41 40.17 -29.52
N VAL A 96 -7.39 41.02 -29.40
CA VAL A 96 -6.18 40.70 -28.63
C VAL A 96 -6.46 40.64 -27.12
N SER A 97 -7.36 41.47 -26.60
CA SER A 97 -7.76 41.41 -25.17
C SER A 97 -8.44 40.09 -24.81
N SER A 98 -9.29 39.57 -25.69
CA SER A 98 -10.00 38.31 -25.50
C SER A 98 -9.02 37.14 -25.48
N TYR A 99 -8.09 37.13 -26.44
CA TYR A 99 -7.00 36.16 -26.50
C TYR A 99 -6.12 36.18 -25.23
N ILE A 100 -5.69 37.36 -24.79
CA ILE A 100 -4.89 37.53 -23.56
C ILE A 100 -5.66 37.03 -22.34
N HIS A 101 -6.92 37.45 -22.19
CA HIS A 101 -7.80 37.12 -21.07
C HIS A 101 -8.02 35.61 -20.91
N GLU A 102 -8.32 34.93 -22.00
CA GLU A 102 -8.60 33.49 -22.02
C GLU A 102 -7.35 32.63 -21.83
N LEU A 103 -6.21 33.07 -22.37
CA LEU A 103 -5.01 32.23 -22.34
C LEU A 103 -4.13 32.42 -21.13
N PHE A 104 -3.97 33.62 -20.55
CA PHE A 104 -3.01 33.77 -19.44
C PHE A 104 -3.31 34.94 -18.47
N TYR A 105 -4.19 35.88 -18.82
CA TYR A 105 -4.43 37.05 -17.98
C TYR A 105 -5.46 36.83 -16.88
N SER A 106 -6.56 36.11 -17.11
CA SER A 106 -7.65 35.93 -16.11
C SER A 106 -7.30 34.94 -15.00
N SER A 107 -8.01 35.00 -13.87
CA SER A 107 -7.84 34.03 -12.75
C SER A 107 -8.02 32.57 -13.20
N ILE A 108 -9.01 32.30 -14.04
CA ILE A 108 -9.28 30.96 -14.59
C ILE A 108 -8.14 30.50 -15.50
N ALA A 109 -7.68 31.37 -16.40
CA ALA A 109 -6.56 31.06 -17.30
C ALA A 109 -5.26 30.80 -16.55
N ARG A 110 -4.98 31.61 -15.51
CA ARG A 110 -3.83 31.43 -14.63
C ARG A 110 -3.89 30.11 -13.86
N GLU A 111 -5.06 29.71 -13.38
CA GLU A 111 -5.22 28.43 -12.68
C GLU A 111 -5.09 27.24 -13.64
N LYS A 112 -5.65 27.34 -14.85
CA LYS A 112 -5.48 26.32 -15.90
C LYS A 112 -4.01 26.12 -16.31
N ASN A 113 -3.24 27.21 -16.35
CA ASN A 113 -1.82 27.18 -16.69
C ASN A 113 -0.91 27.03 -15.47
N ARG A 114 -1.49 26.94 -14.27
CA ARG A 114 -0.71 26.74 -13.06
C ARG A 114 -0.04 25.38 -13.21
N PRO A 115 1.29 25.30 -13.10
CA PRO A 115 1.93 23.99 -13.08
C PRO A 115 1.31 23.18 -11.94
N ALA A 116 1.09 21.88 -12.19
CA ALA A 116 0.68 20.97 -11.12
C ALA A 116 1.62 21.20 -9.94
N ARG A 117 1.07 21.50 -8.76
CA ARG A 117 1.91 21.64 -7.57
C ARG A 117 2.59 20.29 -7.36
N ILE A 118 3.91 20.30 -7.26
CA ILE A 118 4.65 19.16 -6.72
C ILE A 118 4.37 19.19 -5.22
N GLU A 119 3.22 18.65 -4.81
CA GLU A 119 2.93 18.42 -3.41
C GLU A 119 3.63 17.13 -3.00
N LEU A 120 4.55 17.24 -2.04
CA LEU A 120 5.13 16.07 -1.40
C LEU A 120 4.03 15.38 -0.60
N SER A 121 3.40 14.39 -1.22
CA SER A 121 2.40 13.57 -0.53
C SER A 121 3.12 12.62 0.44
N ARG A 122 2.95 12.86 1.74
CA ARG A 122 3.38 11.93 2.78
C ARG A 122 2.52 10.67 2.70
N LEU A 123 3.08 9.55 3.15
CA LEU A 123 2.32 8.31 3.26
C LEU A 123 1.12 8.50 4.19
N THR A 124 -0.05 8.05 3.73
CA THR A 124 -1.22 7.87 4.61
C THR A 124 -0.92 6.82 5.68
N VAL A 125 -1.71 6.75 6.75
CA VAL A 125 -1.50 5.77 7.83
C VAL A 125 -1.50 4.34 7.29
N LYS A 126 -2.43 4.02 6.38
CA LYS A 126 -2.51 2.71 5.73
C LYS A 126 -1.24 2.43 4.90
N GLN A 127 -0.81 3.40 4.10
CA GLN A 127 0.37 3.27 3.25
C GLN A 127 1.65 3.13 4.07
N TYR A 128 1.81 3.88 5.16
CA TYR A 128 2.96 3.77 6.06
C TYR A 128 3.04 2.37 6.66
N ARG A 129 1.93 1.85 7.20
CA ARG A 129 1.89 0.51 7.80
C ARG A 129 2.23 -0.56 6.77
N ASN A 130 1.54 -0.57 5.62
CA ASN A 130 1.82 -1.51 4.54
C ASN A 130 3.28 -1.42 4.05
N SER A 131 3.79 -0.20 3.82
CA SER A 131 5.17 0.02 3.37
C SER A 131 6.18 -0.53 4.37
N MET A 132 5.95 -0.33 5.67
CA MET A 132 6.82 -0.85 6.72
C MET A 132 6.77 -2.39 6.78
N MET A 133 5.57 -2.96 6.72
CA MET A 133 5.37 -4.41 6.71
C MET A 133 6.07 -5.07 5.52
N ASP A 134 5.90 -4.54 4.31
CA ASP A 134 6.47 -5.10 3.09
C ASP A 134 7.97 -4.83 2.98
N LEU A 135 8.45 -3.68 3.47
CA LEU A 135 9.88 -3.39 3.56
C LEU A 135 10.59 -4.43 4.43
N VAL A 136 10.12 -4.63 5.66
CA VAL A 136 10.73 -5.61 6.58
C VAL A 136 10.52 -7.03 6.08
N GLY A 137 9.30 -7.35 5.63
CA GLY A 137 8.93 -8.67 5.11
C GLY A 137 9.73 -9.08 3.87
N SER A 138 10.18 -8.12 3.05
CA SER A 138 10.96 -8.44 1.84
C SER A 138 12.34 -9.05 2.11
N PHE A 139 12.81 -9.04 3.36
CA PHE A 139 14.04 -9.71 3.78
C PHE A 139 13.81 -11.10 4.38
N ARG A 140 12.56 -11.60 4.38
CA ARG A 140 12.19 -12.95 4.82
C ARG A 140 11.86 -13.85 3.63
N PRO A 141 11.95 -15.18 3.80
CA PRO A 141 11.52 -16.14 2.79
C PRO A 141 10.04 -15.93 2.42
N THR A 142 9.72 -16.03 1.13
CA THR A 142 8.34 -15.98 0.65
C THR A 142 7.51 -17.13 1.23
N ALA A 143 6.21 -16.89 1.41
CA ALA A 143 5.23 -17.90 1.82
C ALA A 143 5.39 -19.21 1.03
N ILE A 144 5.44 -20.34 1.74
CA ILE A 144 5.38 -21.66 1.11
C ILE A 144 3.91 -22.04 1.01
N SER A 145 3.32 -21.82 -0.15
CA SER A 145 1.97 -22.29 -0.46
C SER A 145 2.01 -23.78 -0.83
N SER A 146 1.81 -24.68 0.15
CA SER A 146 1.11 -25.92 -0.19
C SER A 146 -0.31 -25.49 -0.54
N GLU A 147 -0.81 -25.80 -1.74
CA GLU A 147 -2.17 -25.58 -2.28
C GLU A 147 -3.11 -24.70 -1.41
N LYS A 148 -3.69 -23.63 -1.98
CA LYS A 148 -4.71 -22.78 -1.31
C LYS A 148 -5.98 -23.58 -0.97
N THR A 149 -5.87 -24.47 0.01
CA THR A 149 -6.95 -25.26 0.57
C THR A 149 -7.54 -24.47 1.72
N LYS A 150 -8.88 -24.36 1.74
CA LYS A 150 -9.62 -23.73 2.83
C LYS A 150 -9.49 -24.57 4.09
N GLY A 151 -9.34 -23.92 5.25
CA GLY A 151 -9.17 -24.60 6.53
C GLY A 151 -7.70 -24.72 6.94
N ILE A 152 -7.46 -25.24 8.13
CA ILE A 152 -6.15 -25.31 8.77
C ILE A 152 -5.62 -26.75 8.82
N ARG A 153 -4.30 -26.94 8.71
CA ARG A 153 -3.71 -28.29 8.80
C ARG A 153 -3.70 -28.76 10.24
N GLY A 154 -4.49 -29.80 10.54
CA GLY A 154 -4.48 -30.52 11.81
C GLY A 154 -3.57 -31.75 11.75
N GLU A 155 -2.72 -31.90 12.75
CA GLU A 155 -1.86 -33.06 12.99
C GLU A 155 -2.21 -33.68 14.35
N TYR A 156 -2.48 -34.98 14.36
CA TYR A 156 -3.05 -35.71 15.49
C TYR A 156 -2.05 -36.77 15.99
N PHE A 157 -1.55 -36.62 17.22
CA PHE A 157 -0.47 -37.43 17.79
C PHE A 157 -0.94 -38.28 18.97
N LYS A 158 -0.48 -39.54 19.02
CA LYS A 158 -0.88 -40.54 20.03
C LYS A 158 -0.35 -40.28 21.44
N THR A 159 0.69 -39.44 21.57
CA THR A 159 1.37 -39.18 22.85
C THR A 159 1.39 -37.68 23.14
N ARG A 160 1.92 -37.28 24.29
CA ARG A 160 2.10 -35.86 24.64
C ARG A 160 3.17 -35.12 23.83
N ASN A 161 3.83 -35.78 22.87
CA ASN A 161 4.91 -35.22 22.08
C ASN A 161 4.52 -35.10 20.61
N PHE A 162 5.12 -34.13 19.91
CA PHE A 162 4.93 -33.93 18.47
C PHE A 162 5.90 -34.77 17.62
N ASN A 163 6.15 -36.01 18.04
CA ASN A 163 7.08 -36.91 17.36
C ASN A 163 6.43 -37.50 16.10
N LYS A 164 7.16 -37.52 14.98
CA LYS A 164 6.64 -38.06 13.71
C LYS A 164 6.19 -39.52 13.80
N GLY A 165 6.82 -40.34 14.64
CA GLY A 165 6.43 -41.73 14.87
C GLY A 165 5.08 -41.90 15.59
N ASP A 166 4.63 -40.87 16.31
CA ASP A 166 3.35 -40.87 17.03
C ASP A 166 2.21 -40.24 16.23
N LEU A 167 2.48 -39.73 15.02
CA LEU A 167 1.47 -39.13 14.15
C LEU A 167 0.46 -40.20 13.71
N ALA A 168 -0.78 -40.07 14.17
CA ALA A 168 -1.89 -40.94 13.80
C ALA A 168 -2.52 -40.51 12.47
N GLU A 169 -2.63 -39.19 12.24
CA GLU A 169 -3.24 -38.62 11.03
C GLU A 169 -2.86 -37.16 10.84
N SER A 170 -2.85 -36.72 9.58
CA SER A 170 -2.81 -35.30 9.21
C SER A 170 -3.93 -35.03 8.21
N ARG A 171 -4.72 -33.98 8.45
CA ARG A 171 -5.85 -33.58 7.61
C ARG A 171 -6.06 -32.06 7.62
N ILE A 172 -6.92 -31.58 6.74
CA ILE A 172 -7.38 -30.19 6.78
C ILE A 172 -8.69 -30.14 7.56
N ASP A 173 -8.70 -29.36 8.65
CA ASP A 173 -9.89 -29.08 9.43
C ASP A 173 -10.45 -27.72 9.02
N ALA A 174 -11.76 -27.63 8.77
CA ALA A 174 -12.39 -26.38 8.35
C ALA A 174 -12.25 -25.30 9.44
N GLU A 175 -12.45 -25.68 10.70
CA GLU A 175 -12.35 -24.84 11.89
C GLU A 175 -11.77 -25.63 13.06
N VAL A 176 -11.43 -24.93 14.14
CA VAL A 176 -11.07 -25.58 15.41
C VAL A 176 -12.23 -25.40 16.38
N ASP A 177 -13.23 -26.27 16.30
CA ASP A 177 -14.33 -26.41 17.26
C ASP A 177 -14.57 -27.91 17.52
N PHE A 178 -13.82 -28.47 18.46
CA PHE A 178 -13.87 -29.89 18.77
C PHE A 178 -14.34 -30.14 20.20
N ASP A 179 -15.36 -30.98 20.34
CA ASP A 179 -15.76 -31.62 21.60
C ASP A 179 -15.64 -33.14 21.45
N PHE A 180 -14.52 -33.67 21.94
CA PHE A 180 -14.22 -35.11 21.90
C PHE A 180 -14.90 -35.87 23.03
N LYS A 181 -15.50 -35.17 24.01
CA LYS A 181 -16.01 -35.79 25.25
C LYS A 181 -14.94 -36.74 25.82
N GLU A 182 -15.30 -37.97 26.17
CA GLU A 182 -14.41 -38.98 26.73
C GLU A 182 -13.74 -39.87 25.66
N GLU A 183 -13.89 -39.55 24.38
CA GLU A 183 -13.33 -40.33 23.27
C GLU A 183 -11.96 -39.82 22.83
N SER A 184 -11.32 -40.55 21.91
CA SER A 184 -10.12 -40.10 21.22
C SER A 184 -10.49 -39.38 19.91
N PRO A 185 -9.65 -38.44 19.42
CA PRO A 185 -9.94 -37.70 18.19
C PRO A 185 -10.08 -38.60 16.96
N ILE A 186 -9.41 -39.76 16.97
CA ILE A 186 -9.42 -40.74 15.89
C ILE A 186 -9.59 -42.13 16.48
N SER A 187 -10.83 -42.61 16.43
CA SER A 187 -11.21 -43.92 16.95
C SER A 187 -10.32 -45.03 16.39
N GLY A 188 -9.86 -45.93 17.27
CA GLY A 188 -8.99 -47.07 16.93
C GLY A 188 -7.53 -46.74 16.61
N LYS A 189 -7.16 -45.45 16.43
CA LYS A 189 -5.75 -45.05 16.20
C LYS A 189 -5.11 -44.35 17.40
N MET A 190 -5.93 -43.82 18.30
CA MET A 190 -5.50 -42.99 19.43
C MET A 190 -6.20 -43.44 20.71
N GLU A 191 -5.50 -43.34 21.84
CA GLU A 191 -6.04 -43.64 23.16
C GLU A 191 -6.77 -42.41 23.74
N PRO A 192 -7.99 -42.55 24.30
CA PRO A 192 -8.74 -41.40 24.81
C PRO A 192 -8.08 -40.67 25.99
N GLY A 193 -7.21 -41.35 26.75
CA GLY A 193 -6.60 -40.80 27.96
C GLY A 193 -5.41 -39.87 27.72
N GLU A 194 -4.81 -39.89 26.53
CA GLU A 194 -3.60 -39.12 26.23
C GLU A 194 -3.45 -38.90 24.73
N PHE A 195 -3.33 -37.64 24.33
CA PHE A 195 -3.04 -37.25 22.94
C PHE A 195 -2.66 -35.78 22.86
N THR A 196 -2.01 -35.41 21.76
CA THR A 196 -1.66 -34.03 21.45
C THR A 196 -2.06 -33.71 20.02
N LEU A 197 -2.55 -32.50 19.80
CA LEU A 197 -3.02 -31.99 18.52
C LEU A 197 -2.26 -30.71 18.18
N ARG A 198 -1.96 -30.52 16.89
CA ARG A 198 -1.38 -29.28 16.37
C ARG A 198 -2.14 -28.83 15.15
N TRP A 199 -2.65 -27.61 15.18
CA TRP A 199 -3.13 -26.92 13.99
C TRP A 199 -2.10 -25.90 13.53
N THR A 200 -1.71 -25.95 12.25
CA THR A 200 -0.74 -25.03 11.63
C THR A 200 -1.26 -24.50 10.31
N GLY A 201 -1.04 -23.20 10.09
CA GLY A 201 -1.45 -22.55 8.86
C GLY A 201 -1.36 -21.04 8.99
N ALA A 202 -2.35 -20.36 8.41
CA ALA A 202 -2.47 -18.92 8.46
C ALA A 202 -3.90 -18.47 8.78
N ILE A 203 -4.01 -17.27 9.33
CA ILE A 203 -5.27 -16.56 9.54
C ILE A 203 -5.29 -15.26 8.75
N HIS A 204 -6.37 -15.00 8.04
CA HIS A 204 -6.63 -13.77 7.29
C HIS A 204 -7.32 -12.73 8.17
N ALA A 205 -6.77 -11.52 8.24
CA ALA A 205 -7.37 -10.40 8.94
C ALA A 205 -8.22 -9.54 7.98
N PRO A 206 -9.56 -9.55 8.07
CA PRO A 206 -10.40 -8.71 7.21
C PRO A 206 -10.36 -7.23 7.58
N GLU A 207 -10.12 -6.92 8.86
CA GLU A 207 -10.19 -5.57 9.42
C GLU A 207 -8.86 -5.19 10.10
N THR A 208 -8.52 -3.90 10.10
CA THR A 208 -7.33 -3.39 10.78
C THR A 208 -7.70 -3.04 12.23
N GLY A 209 -6.97 -3.56 13.20
CA GLY A 209 -7.19 -3.24 14.62
C GLY A 209 -6.71 -4.34 15.56
N TYR A 210 -7.09 -4.21 16.83
CA TYR A 210 -6.84 -5.26 17.83
C TYR A 210 -7.84 -6.40 17.68
N TYR A 211 -7.30 -7.60 17.53
CA TYR A 211 -8.03 -8.86 17.61
C TYR A 211 -7.78 -9.47 18.99
N GLU A 212 -8.84 -9.96 19.62
CA GLU A 212 -8.74 -10.80 20.80
C GLU A 212 -8.97 -12.25 20.39
N PHE A 213 -7.96 -13.10 20.55
CA PHE A 213 -8.11 -14.54 20.40
C PHE A 213 -8.51 -15.14 21.73
N VAL A 214 -9.49 -16.02 21.70
CA VAL A 214 -10.00 -16.70 22.88
C VAL A 214 -9.96 -18.20 22.62
N ILE A 215 -9.26 -18.94 23.48
CA ILE A 215 -9.24 -20.40 23.43
C ILE A 215 -10.11 -20.95 24.55
N HIS A 216 -11.12 -21.74 24.19
CA HIS A 216 -11.87 -22.55 25.15
C HIS A 216 -11.34 -23.97 25.13
N ALA A 217 -10.65 -24.43 26.18
CA ALA A 217 -10.05 -25.76 26.23
C ALA A 217 -10.12 -26.38 27.62
N SER A 218 -10.41 -27.68 27.71
CA SER A 218 -10.40 -28.40 28.99
C SER A 218 -9.01 -28.82 29.46
N HIS A 219 -8.01 -28.87 28.57
CA HIS A 219 -6.63 -29.27 28.87
C HIS A 219 -5.62 -28.20 28.44
N ALA A 220 -4.33 -28.54 28.46
CA ALA A 220 -3.24 -27.61 28.17
C ALA A 220 -3.30 -27.12 26.72
N VAL A 221 -3.03 -25.83 26.52
CA VAL A 221 -3.10 -25.20 25.21
C VAL A 221 -2.05 -24.10 25.04
N ARG A 222 -1.56 -23.91 23.82
CA ARG A 222 -0.75 -22.76 23.42
C ARG A 222 -1.16 -22.26 22.05
N LEU A 223 -1.23 -20.94 21.90
CA LEU A 223 -1.56 -20.28 20.64
C LEU A 223 -0.43 -19.32 20.25
N TRP A 224 0.03 -19.41 19.02
CA TRP A 224 0.92 -18.46 18.36
C TRP A 224 0.17 -17.82 17.20
N VAL A 225 0.25 -16.49 17.14
CA VAL A 225 -0.29 -15.69 16.03
C VAL A 225 0.82 -14.76 15.58
N ASN A 226 1.18 -14.84 14.30
CA ASN A 226 2.25 -14.08 13.66
C ASN A 226 3.68 -14.38 14.16
N ASP A 227 3.95 -14.35 15.46
CA ASP A 227 5.23 -14.76 16.05
C ASP A 227 5.22 -16.27 16.32
N ASN A 228 6.08 -17.02 15.62
CA ASN A 228 6.18 -18.48 15.76
C ASN A 228 7.07 -18.93 16.93
N ASN A 229 7.70 -18.00 17.64
CA ASN A 229 8.59 -18.26 18.76
C ASN A 229 7.92 -17.92 20.10
N THR A 230 7.25 -16.76 20.17
CA THR A 230 6.58 -16.29 21.39
C THR A 230 5.08 -16.58 21.32
N PRO A 231 4.52 -17.46 22.19
CA PRO A 231 3.09 -17.70 22.21
C PRO A 231 2.31 -16.45 22.62
N LEU A 232 1.22 -16.17 21.91
CA LEU A 232 0.23 -15.15 22.31
C LEU A 232 -0.57 -15.60 23.54
N ILE A 233 -0.83 -16.91 23.63
CA ILE A 233 -1.46 -17.55 24.80
C ILE A 233 -0.61 -18.74 25.19
N ASP A 234 -0.13 -18.77 26.43
CA ASP A 234 0.58 -19.92 27.00
C ASP A 234 -0.11 -20.45 28.25
N ALA A 235 -0.88 -21.53 28.06
CA ALA A 235 -1.53 -22.28 29.13
C ALA A 235 -1.06 -23.75 29.10
N TRP A 236 0.26 -23.96 28.98
CA TRP A 236 0.84 -25.31 28.93
C TRP A 236 0.78 -26.04 30.28
N VAL A 237 0.89 -25.29 31.38
CA VAL A 237 0.75 -25.79 32.75
C VAL A 237 -0.60 -25.36 33.29
N LYS A 238 -1.57 -26.28 33.30
CA LYS A 238 -2.88 -26.02 33.86
C LYS A 238 -2.85 -26.20 35.38
N SER A 239 -3.05 -25.12 36.13
CA SER A 239 -3.40 -25.17 37.55
C SER A 239 -4.80 -24.60 37.73
N GLY A 240 -5.70 -25.29 38.43
CA GLY A 240 -7.07 -24.83 38.65
C GLY A 240 -8.09 -25.32 37.61
N LYS A 241 -9.24 -24.62 37.55
CA LYS A 241 -10.44 -25.02 36.79
C LYS A 241 -10.66 -24.19 35.52
N ASP A 242 -9.73 -23.29 35.19
CA ASP A 242 -9.90 -22.39 34.05
C ASP A 242 -9.98 -23.16 32.74
N THR A 243 -10.87 -22.71 31.86
CA THR A 243 -11.09 -23.30 30.54
C THR A 243 -11.09 -22.27 29.43
N GLU A 244 -10.87 -21.00 29.74
CA GLU A 244 -10.91 -19.88 28.81
C GLU A 244 -9.61 -19.08 28.94
N TYR A 245 -8.92 -18.85 27.82
CA TYR A 245 -7.65 -18.13 27.77
C TYR A 245 -7.70 -17.09 26.66
N LYS A 246 -7.19 -15.88 26.92
CA LYS A 246 -7.28 -14.74 26.00
C LYS A 246 -5.92 -14.17 25.67
N GLY A 247 -5.76 -13.68 24.45
CA GLY A 247 -4.59 -12.93 24.02
C GLY A 247 -4.97 -11.94 22.94
N SER A 248 -4.41 -10.73 22.99
CA SER A 248 -4.73 -9.66 22.04
C SER A 248 -3.53 -9.30 21.18
N ILE A 249 -3.76 -9.09 19.89
CA ILE A 249 -2.73 -8.69 18.92
C ILE A 249 -3.31 -7.70 17.91
N TYR A 250 -2.52 -6.70 17.52
CA TYR A 250 -2.90 -5.76 16.47
C TYR A 250 -2.58 -6.36 15.09
N LEU A 251 -3.56 -6.39 14.18
CA LEU A 251 -3.40 -6.90 12.82
C LEU A 251 -3.86 -5.86 11.79
N VAL A 252 -3.34 -5.96 10.56
CA VAL A 252 -3.64 -5.08 9.43
C VAL A 252 -4.53 -5.83 8.43
N SER A 253 -5.61 -5.18 8.01
CA SER A 253 -6.59 -5.73 7.08
C SER A 253 -5.97 -6.16 5.74
N GLY A 254 -6.50 -7.22 5.15
CA GLY A 254 -6.06 -7.74 3.85
C GLY A 254 -4.78 -8.58 3.92
N ARG A 255 -4.20 -8.75 5.11
CA ARG A 255 -3.00 -9.56 5.34
C ARG A 255 -3.35 -10.89 5.98
N SER A 256 -2.46 -11.86 5.79
CA SER A 256 -2.53 -13.14 6.47
C SER A 256 -1.31 -13.33 7.36
N TYR A 257 -1.51 -14.00 8.48
CA TYR A 257 -0.52 -14.17 9.56
C TYR A 257 -0.37 -15.63 9.89
N SER A 258 0.84 -16.06 10.28
CA SER A 258 1.03 -17.43 10.73
C SER A 258 0.14 -17.72 11.95
N LEU A 259 -0.38 -18.94 12.01
CA LEU A 259 -1.22 -19.42 13.10
C LEU A 259 -0.74 -20.81 13.50
N ARG A 260 -0.47 -21.01 14.79
CA ARG A 260 -0.22 -22.33 15.37
C ARG A 260 -0.99 -22.47 16.66
N LEU A 261 -1.78 -23.53 16.77
CA LEU A 261 -2.49 -23.91 18.00
C LEU A 261 -2.07 -25.31 18.40
N GLU A 262 -1.60 -25.47 19.62
CA GLU A 262 -1.22 -26.75 20.20
C GLU A 262 -2.13 -27.08 21.37
N PHE A 263 -2.73 -28.27 21.37
CA PHE A 263 -3.57 -28.78 22.46
C PHE A 263 -3.00 -30.11 22.97
N THR A 264 -2.94 -30.29 24.28
CA THR A 264 -2.42 -31.52 24.88
C THR A 264 -3.30 -32.01 26.02
N LYS A 265 -3.82 -33.24 25.86
CA LYS A 265 -4.45 -34.02 26.92
C LYS A 265 -3.42 -34.94 27.54
N ALA A 266 -3.17 -34.77 28.83
CA ALA A 266 -2.29 -35.63 29.61
C ALA A 266 -3.07 -36.70 30.37
N LYS A 267 -2.41 -37.82 30.68
CA LYS A 267 -2.91 -38.78 31.67
C LYS A 267 -3.16 -38.07 32.99
N GLN A 268 -4.37 -38.24 33.54
CA GLN A 268 -4.76 -37.65 34.81
C GLN A 268 -4.60 -38.67 35.94
N GLY A 269 -4.09 -38.23 37.09
CA GLY A 269 -3.87 -39.07 38.28
C GLY A 269 -2.43 -39.58 38.47
N VAL A 270 -2.19 -40.19 39.63
CA VAL A 270 -0.91 -40.88 39.93
C VAL A 270 -0.82 -42.12 39.05
N ASN A 271 0.36 -42.42 38.49
CA ASN A 271 0.65 -43.67 37.80
C ASN A 271 0.53 -44.86 38.78
N ASP A 272 -0.69 -45.26 39.09
CA ASP A 272 -1.03 -46.41 39.90
C ASP A 272 -1.79 -47.40 39.01
N ASN A 273 -1.10 -48.46 38.60
CA ASN A 273 -1.66 -49.52 37.75
C ASN A 273 -2.83 -50.27 38.41
N LYS A 274 -3.13 -50.01 39.70
CA LYS A 274 -4.22 -50.63 40.45
C LYS A 274 -5.54 -49.85 40.43
N LYS A 275 -5.56 -48.62 39.90
CA LYS A 275 -6.80 -47.81 39.81
C LYS A 275 -7.29 -47.70 38.37
N PRO A 276 -8.61 -47.76 38.12
CA PRO A 276 -9.16 -47.52 36.80
C PRO A 276 -8.78 -46.11 36.32
N LYS A 277 -8.26 -46.01 35.10
CA LYS A 277 -7.92 -44.72 34.48
C LYS A 277 -9.22 -43.98 34.16
N VAL A 278 -9.53 -42.93 34.91
CA VAL A 278 -10.67 -42.05 34.62
C VAL A 278 -10.30 -41.18 33.42
N VAL A 279 -11.01 -41.34 32.31
CA VAL A 279 -10.83 -40.51 31.13
C VAL A 279 -11.65 -39.23 31.32
N GLN A 280 -10.98 -38.09 31.45
CA GLN A 280 -11.63 -36.79 31.55
C GLN A 280 -12.09 -36.30 30.15
N PRO A 281 -13.18 -35.52 30.04
CA PRO A 281 -13.61 -35.00 28.76
C PRO A 281 -12.58 -34.03 28.14
N ALA A 282 -12.50 -34.00 26.82
CA ALA A 282 -11.59 -33.17 26.06
C ALA A 282 -12.34 -32.30 25.04
N PHE A 283 -12.15 -30.98 25.11
CA PHE A 283 -12.62 -30.05 24.09
C PHE A 283 -11.58 -28.95 23.84
N VAL A 284 -11.61 -28.38 22.65
CA VAL A 284 -10.82 -27.21 22.25
C VAL A 284 -11.57 -26.42 21.17
N LYS A 285 -11.69 -25.11 21.39
CA LYS A 285 -12.30 -24.16 20.45
C LYS A 285 -11.39 -22.96 20.25
N LEU A 286 -11.21 -22.55 19.00
CA LEU A 286 -10.57 -21.29 18.61
C LEU A 286 -11.66 -20.25 18.33
N LEU A 287 -11.81 -19.30 19.24
CA LEU A 287 -12.65 -18.14 19.06
C LEU A 287 -11.79 -16.91 18.80
N TRP A 288 -12.40 -15.91 18.18
CA TRP A 288 -11.77 -14.61 18.00
C TRP A 288 -12.81 -13.49 18.14
N LYS A 289 -12.31 -12.28 18.35
CA LYS A 289 -13.06 -11.04 18.31
C LYS A 289 -12.36 -10.09 17.36
N LYS A 290 -13.02 -9.77 16.25
CA LYS A 290 -12.57 -8.75 15.30
C LYS A 290 -12.67 -7.35 15.92
N PRO A 291 -11.94 -6.34 15.40
CA PRO A 291 -12.08 -4.96 15.83
C PRO A 291 -13.54 -4.48 15.82
N GLY A 292 -14.11 -4.16 16.99
CA GLY A 292 -15.51 -3.72 17.10
C GLY A 292 -16.58 -4.81 16.88
N GLY A 293 -16.19 -6.06 16.63
CA GLY A 293 -17.09 -7.20 16.46
C GLY A 293 -17.40 -7.97 17.76
N PRO A 294 -18.34 -8.95 17.71
CA PRO A 294 -18.58 -9.89 18.80
C PRO A 294 -17.48 -10.97 18.87
N VAL A 295 -17.45 -11.71 19.99
CA VAL A 295 -16.68 -12.96 20.08
C VAL A 295 -17.44 -14.05 19.34
N GLU A 296 -16.78 -14.74 18.42
CA GLU A 296 -17.34 -15.84 17.63
C GLU A 296 -16.31 -16.95 17.41
N ILE A 297 -16.77 -18.15 17.03
CA ILE A 297 -15.88 -19.22 16.55
C ILE A 297 -15.15 -18.68 15.33
N CYS A 298 -13.81 -18.82 15.29
CA CYS A 298 -13.00 -18.35 14.17
C CYS A 298 -13.44 -19.07 12.89
N PRO A 299 -14.10 -18.38 11.94
CA PRO A 299 -14.67 -19.04 10.78
C PRO A 299 -13.58 -19.61 9.87
N GLY A 300 -13.81 -20.81 9.36
CA GLY A 300 -12.84 -21.51 8.49
C GLY A 300 -12.48 -20.78 7.20
N GLU A 301 -13.30 -19.84 6.75
CA GLU A 301 -13.00 -18.98 5.59
C GLU A 301 -11.83 -18.02 5.81
N TYR A 302 -11.51 -17.70 7.06
CA TYR A 302 -10.33 -16.92 7.42
C TYR A 302 -9.09 -17.79 7.67
N LEU A 303 -9.22 -19.11 7.61
CA LEU A 303 -8.13 -20.04 7.84
C LEU A 303 -7.62 -20.64 6.52
N SER A 304 -6.31 -20.79 6.42
CA SER A 304 -5.69 -21.55 5.33
C SER A 304 -4.58 -22.45 5.86
N SER A 305 -4.26 -23.50 5.10
CA SER A 305 -3.16 -24.42 5.41
C SER A 305 -1.79 -23.85 5.03
N THR A 306 -1.72 -22.58 4.63
CA THR A 306 -0.50 -21.94 4.15
C THR A 306 0.41 -21.62 5.33
N THR A 307 1.69 -22.01 5.24
CA THR A 307 2.68 -21.60 6.23
C THR A 307 3.27 -20.26 5.83
N LEU A 308 3.16 -19.28 6.73
CA LEU A 308 3.68 -17.93 6.54
C LEU A 308 4.85 -17.67 7.50
N PRO A 309 5.86 -16.88 7.07
CA PRO A 309 6.81 -16.31 8.01
C PRO A 309 6.09 -15.32 8.94
N GLU A 310 6.74 -14.98 10.04
CA GLU A 310 6.33 -13.84 10.85
C GLU A 310 6.40 -12.55 10.01
N MET A 311 5.46 -11.64 10.24
CA MET A 311 5.44 -10.30 9.65
C MET A 311 5.70 -9.26 10.73
N PHE A 312 6.48 -8.22 10.43
CA PHE A 312 6.46 -7.05 11.29
C PHE A 312 5.08 -6.41 11.22
N VAL A 313 4.49 -6.01 12.34
CA VAL A 313 3.21 -5.28 12.39
C VAL A 313 3.37 -4.12 13.34
N SER A 314 3.26 -2.90 12.82
CA SER A 314 3.31 -1.71 13.67
C SER A 314 1.96 -1.48 14.34
N SER A 315 1.97 -1.44 15.67
CA SER A 315 0.82 -1.11 16.51
C SER A 315 0.77 0.38 16.88
N THR A 316 1.78 1.16 16.46
CA THR A 316 1.88 2.59 16.76
C THR A 316 0.59 3.34 16.38
N PRO A 317 0.01 4.11 17.30
CA PRO A 317 -1.16 4.94 17.02
C PRO A 317 -0.76 6.13 16.16
N PHE A 318 -1.56 6.41 15.13
CA PHE A 318 -1.39 7.60 14.29
C PHE A 318 -2.59 8.52 14.47
N PRO A 319 -2.40 9.85 14.33
CA PRO A 319 -3.54 10.73 14.14
C PRO A 319 -4.30 10.34 12.85
N PRO A 320 -5.60 10.64 12.75
CA PRO A 320 -6.33 10.48 11.50
C PRO A 320 -5.63 11.20 10.35
N ASP A 321 -5.68 10.63 9.15
CA ASP A 321 -5.25 11.35 7.96
C ASP A 321 -6.12 12.60 7.76
N ASP A 322 -5.50 13.66 7.27
CA ASP A 322 -5.97 15.05 7.19
C ASP A 322 -7.05 15.32 6.12
N GLY A 323 -7.54 14.28 5.44
CA GLY A 323 -8.53 14.43 4.38
C GLY A 323 -9.95 14.01 4.77
N SER A 324 -10.91 14.85 4.43
CA SER A 324 -12.35 14.57 4.34
C SER A 324 -12.97 15.40 3.21
N LEU A 325 -14.02 14.88 2.55
CA LEU A 325 -14.85 15.56 1.55
C LEU A 325 -14.10 16.55 0.62
N GLY A 326 -13.34 16.01 -0.34
CA GLY A 326 -12.75 16.80 -1.44
C GLY A 326 -11.38 17.42 -1.18
N TRP A 327 -10.78 17.21 0.01
CA TRP A 327 -9.39 17.61 0.31
C TRP A 327 -8.41 16.45 0.13
N GLU A 328 -7.20 16.75 -0.37
CA GLU A 328 -6.12 15.79 -0.58
C GLU A 328 -5.60 15.23 0.76
N ARG A 329 -5.33 13.92 0.82
CA ARG A 329 -4.79 13.24 2.00
C ARG A 329 -3.26 13.24 1.95
N GLY A 330 -2.63 13.39 3.11
CA GLY A 330 -1.19 13.26 3.24
C GLY A 330 -0.43 14.51 2.82
N VAL A 331 -0.94 15.70 3.11
CA VAL A 331 -0.31 16.99 2.73
C VAL A 331 0.15 17.79 3.95
N THR A 332 -0.49 17.62 5.11
CA THR A 332 -0.12 18.27 6.36
C THR A 332 0.79 17.39 7.23
N VAL A 333 1.74 18.03 7.91
CA VAL A 333 2.65 17.40 8.88
C VAL A 333 2.32 17.98 10.25
N SER A 334 1.51 17.26 11.03
CA SER A 334 1.24 17.64 12.43
C SER A 334 2.34 17.11 13.35
N LYS A 335 2.42 17.67 14.56
CA LYS A 335 3.34 17.18 15.60
C LYS A 335 3.03 15.73 15.98
N GLU A 336 1.75 15.39 16.05
CA GLU A 336 1.26 14.05 16.37
C GLU A 336 1.66 13.04 15.28
N TRP A 337 1.61 13.46 14.01
CA TRP A 337 2.05 12.61 12.91
C TRP A 337 3.57 12.42 12.91
N ASP A 338 4.34 13.48 13.14
CA ASP A 338 5.80 13.38 13.21
C ASP A 338 6.26 12.50 14.39
N GLN A 339 5.56 12.59 15.53
CA GLN A 339 5.77 11.70 16.67
C GLN A 339 5.41 10.26 16.32
N ALA A 340 4.24 10.00 15.74
CA ALA A 340 3.82 8.65 15.35
C ALA A 340 4.78 7.99 14.34
N THR A 341 5.27 8.72 13.35
CA THR A 341 6.29 8.19 12.42
C THR A 341 7.63 7.90 13.10
N THR A 342 7.96 8.62 14.17
CA THR A 342 9.17 8.38 14.98
C THR A 342 9.01 7.14 15.86
N GLU A 343 7.87 6.99 16.52
CA GLU A 343 7.53 5.81 17.31
C GLU A 343 7.48 4.55 16.43
N GLY A 344 6.83 4.63 15.27
CA GLY A 344 6.77 3.52 14.31
C GLY A 344 8.15 3.15 13.74
N ALA A 345 9.01 4.14 13.47
CA ALA A 345 10.39 3.90 13.05
C ALA A 345 11.21 3.21 14.16
N LEU A 346 11.04 3.62 15.42
CA LEU A 346 11.70 2.98 16.57
C LEU A 346 11.17 1.57 16.82
N GLU A 347 9.86 1.33 16.70
CA GLU A 347 9.23 0.01 16.80
C GLU A 347 9.82 -0.95 15.77
N ALA A 348 9.87 -0.53 14.49
CA ALA A 348 10.47 -1.31 13.41
C ALA A 348 11.98 -1.50 13.60
N ALA A 349 12.73 -0.45 13.94
CA ALA A 349 14.17 -0.54 14.11
C ALA A 349 14.55 -1.49 15.26
N LYS A 350 13.84 -1.45 16.38
CA LYS A 350 14.05 -2.39 17.51
C LYS A 350 13.73 -3.83 17.10
N TYR A 351 12.60 -4.02 16.41
CA TYR A 351 12.21 -5.33 15.89
C TYR A 351 13.30 -5.94 15.00
N ILE A 352 13.80 -5.15 14.05
CA ILE A 352 14.86 -5.58 13.12
C ILE A 352 16.18 -5.80 13.86
N ALA A 353 16.55 -4.93 14.80
CA ALA A 353 17.80 -5.04 15.56
C ALA A 353 17.87 -6.34 16.39
N ILE A 354 16.77 -6.70 17.07
CA ILE A 354 16.67 -7.97 17.81
C ILE A 354 16.86 -9.17 16.88
N LYS A 355 16.33 -9.09 15.66
CA LYS A 355 16.38 -10.14 14.64
C LYS A 355 17.49 -9.92 13.60
N LEU A 356 18.46 -9.05 13.89
CA LEU A 356 19.50 -8.69 12.93
C LEU A 356 20.30 -9.90 12.43
N PRO A 357 20.62 -10.93 13.24
CA PRO A 357 21.28 -12.14 12.74
C PRO A 357 20.50 -12.85 11.63
N GLU A 358 19.17 -12.90 11.73
CA GLU A 358 18.27 -13.47 10.71
C GLU A 358 18.36 -12.65 9.42
N PHE A 359 18.15 -11.33 9.52
CA PHE A 359 18.10 -10.43 8.37
C PHE A 359 19.44 -10.26 7.65
N ALA A 360 20.54 -10.15 8.40
CA ALA A 360 21.88 -10.01 7.87
C ALA A 360 22.55 -11.37 7.57
N LYS A 361 21.85 -12.49 7.77
CA LYS A 361 22.36 -13.86 7.55
C LYS A 361 23.72 -14.08 8.22
N THR A 362 23.77 -13.74 9.51
CA THR A 362 24.97 -13.83 10.34
C THR A 362 24.65 -14.55 11.66
N LYS A 363 25.69 -14.85 12.44
CA LYS A 363 25.59 -15.53 13.73
C LYS A 363 26.61 -14.95 14.70
N ASP A 364 26.45 -15.24 15.98
CA ASP A 364 27.40 -14.81 16.99
C ASP A 364 28.81 -15.37 16.69
N GLY A 365 29.80 -14.50 16.74
CA GLY A 365 31.20 -14.81 16.40
C GLY A 365 31.52 -14.87 14.90
N ASP A 366 30.62 -14.51 13.99
CA ASP A 366 30.92 -14.40 12.55
C ASP A 366 31.92 -13.26 12.28
N ALA A 367 33.07 -13.58 11.68
CA ALA A 367 34.12 -12.61 11.35
C ALA A 367 33.63 -11.52 10.38
N GLN A 368 32.64 -11.83 9.55
CA GLN A 368 32.05 -10.91 8.57
C GLN A 368 30.76 -10.25 9.06
N ARG A 369 30.44 -10.34 10.36
CA ARG A 369 29.18 -9.82 10.93
C ARG A 369 28.96 -8.34 10.60
N ILE A 370 30.00 -7.52 10.70
CA ILE A 370 29.93 -6.08 10.40
C ILE A 370 29.65 -5.85 8.91
N GLU A 371 30.41 -6.51 8.03
CA GLU A 371 30.28 -6.37 6.58
C GLU A 371 28.89 -6.80 6.07
N LYS A 372 28.39 -7.94 6.56
CA LYS A 372 27.05 -8.43 6.24
C LYS A 372 25.94 -7.52 6.77
N THR A 373 26.14 -6.96 7.96
CA THR A 373 25.21 -5.97 8.54
C THR A 373 25.18 -4.70 7.69
N GLU A 374 26.35 -4.20 7.25
CA GLU A 374 26.44 -3.06 6.34
C GLU A 374 25.74 -3.34 5.01
N GLU A 375 25.96 -4.52 4.42
CA GLU A 375 25.30 -4.93 3.18
C GLU A 375 23.78 -4.99 3.33
N PHE A 376 23.30 -5.59 4.43
CA PHE A 376 21.87 -5.62 4.75
C PHE A 376 21.29 -4.21 4.87
N LEU A 377 21.93 -3.32 5.63
CA LEU A 377 21.42 -1.95 5.83
C LEU A 377 21.41 -1.13 4.53
N LYS A 378 22.39 -1.33 3.64
CA LYS A 378 22.37 -0.70 2.31
C LYS A 378 21.23 -1.21 1.44
N LYS A 379 20.96 -2.52 1.46
CA LYS A 379 19.82 -3.12 0.75
C LYS A 379 18.50 -2.62 1.33
N PHE A 380 18.40 -2.56 2.66
CA PHE A 380 17.24 -2.01 3.37
C PHE A 380 16.97 -0.56 2.99
N ALA A 381 18.00 0.30 3.02
CA ALA A 381 17.87 1.70 2.66
C ALA A 381 17.54 1.91 1.17
N THR A 382 18.17 1.14 0.27
CA THR A 382 17.83 1.13 -1.17
C THR A 382 16.35 0.83 -1.39
N ARG A 383 15.84 -0.19 -0.70
CA ARG A 383 14.45 -0.62 -0.81
C ARG A 383 13.47 0.37 -0.19
N ALA A 384 13.82 0.93 0.97
CA ALA A 384 13.03 1.96 1.64
C ALA A 384 12.94 3.25 0.82
N PHE A 385 14.05 3.68 0.20
CA PHE A 385 14.10 4.88 -0.62
C PHE A 385 13.57 4.66 -2.04
N ARG A 386 13.37 3.40 -2.43
CA ARG A 386 12.89 2.98 -3.76
C ARG A 386 13.79 3.48 -4.89
N ARG A 387 15.09 3.62 -4.60
CA ARG A 387 16.13 4.04 -5.53
C ARG A 387 17.50 3.59 -5.04
N ASN A 388 18.48 3.60 -5.94
CA ASN A 388 19.87 3.42 -5.55
C ASN A 388 20.32 4.51 -4.56
N LEU A 389 21.11 4.09 -3.57
CA LEU A 389 21.73 5.00 -2.62
C LEU A 389 22.81 5.85 -3.29
N GLN A 390 22.86 7.12 -2.91
CA GLN A 390 23.95 8.01 -3.27
C GLN A 390 25.24 7.60 -2.56
N THR A 391 26.40 8.03 -3.08
CA THR A 391 27.70 7.76 -2.45
C THR A 391 27.75 8.28 -1.02
N SER A 392 27.22 9.48 -0.77
CA SER A 392 27.12 10.08 0.57
C SER A 392 26.28 9.24 1.53
N GLU A 393 25.15 8.70 1.08
CA GLU A 393 24.26 7.84 1.87
C GLU A 393 24.95 6.52 2.25
N ASN A 394 25.70 5.92 1.33
CA ASN A 394 26.52 4.73 1.62
C ASN A 394 27.61 5.00 2.66
N GLU A 395 28.28 6.15 2.58
CA GLU A 395 29.32 6.53 3.55
C GLU A 395 28.75 6.85 4.93
N ILE A 396 27.53 7.39 5.02
CA ILE A 396 26.83 7.59 6.30
C ILE A 396 26.61 6.24 7.00
N ILE A 397 26.09 5.23 6.30
CA ILE A 397 25.86 3.89 6.87
C ILE A 397 27.17 3.31 7.43
N LYS A 398 28.24 3.36 6.64
CA LYS A 398 29.58 2.89 7.05
C LYS A 398 30.08 3.61 8.28
N LYS A 399 29.97 4.95 8.30
CA LYS A 399 30.47 5.77 9.39
C LYS A 399 29.72 5.47 10.68
N VAL A 400 28.39 5.44 10.63
CA VAL A 400 27.55 5.16 11.81
C VAL A 400 27.87 3.78 12.38
N LEU A 401 27.98 2.72 11.55
CA LEU A 401 28.33 1.39 12.05
C LEU A 401 29.68 1.34 12.77
N LYS A 402 30.67 2.13 12.33
CA LYS A 402 32.00 2.19 12.96
C LYS A 402 32.02 2.94 14.30
N GLU A 403 31.02 3.77 14.57
CA GLU A 403 30.92 4.52 15.83
C GLU A 403 30.48 3.63 17.01
N PHE A 404 29.85 2.48 16.73
CA PHE A 404 29.33 1.57 17.76
C PHE A 404 30.18 0.32 17.87
N LYS A 405 30.37 -0.16 19.11
CA LYS A 405 31.04 -1.43 19.39
C LYS A 405 30.19 -2.63 18.99
N ASP A 406 28.89 -2.56 19.25
CA ASP A 406 27.92 -3.57 18.82
C ASP A 406 27.28 -3.15 17.48
N PRO A 407 27.39 -3.97 16.42
CA PRO A 407 26.70 -3.73 15.15
C PRO A 407 25.18 -3.56 15.29
N GLN A 408 24.54 -4.14 16.32
CA GLN A 408 23.11 -3.97 16.57
C GLN A 408 22.74 -2.53 16.92
N ASP A 409 23.54 -1.85 17.75
CA ASP A 409 23.29 -0.46 18.14
C ASP A 409 23.47 0.49 16.95
N GLY A 410 24.52 0.26 16.15
CA GLY A 410 24.75 0.99 14.91
C GLY A 410 23.63 0.76 13.89
N ALA A 411 23.16 -0.49 13.75
CA ALA A 411 22.04 -0.83 12.88
C ALA A 411 20.75 -0.12 13.31
N LEU A 412 20.43 -0.08 14.61
CA LEU A 412 19.25 0.65 15.11
C LEU A 412 19.32 2.12 14.69
N ARG A 413 20.48 2.76 14.83
CA ARG A 413 20.65 4.17 14.43
C ARG A 413 20.47 4.39 12.93
N VAL A 414 21.03 3.52 12.10
CA VAL A 414 20.87 3.57 10.63
C VAL A 414 19.41 3.34 10.23
N LEU A 415 18.75 2.34 10.81
CA LEU A 415 17.35 2.01 10.51
C LEU A 415 16.41 3.18 10.83
N VAL A 416 16.57 3.83 11.98
CA VAL A 416 15.78 5.03 12.32
C VAL A 416 16.04 6.17 11.32
N TRP A 417 17.31 6.40 10.94
CA TRP A 417 17.65 7.41 9.94
C TRP A 417 16.98 7.14 8.59
N VAL A 418 16.97 5.89 8.13
CA VAL A 418 16.28 5.47 6.90
C VAL A 418 14.77 5.69 7.02
N LEU A 419 14.14 5.18 8.09
CA LEU A 419 12.69 5.20 8.27
C LEU A 419 12.10 6.57 8.60
N LYS A 420 12.94 7.53 9.02
CA LYS A 420 12.56 8.96 9.19
C LYS A 420 12.96 9.85 8.01
N SER A 421 13.60 9.30 6.99
CA SER A 421 13.97 10.04 5.79
C SER A 421 12.72 10.45 5.01
N PRO A 422 12.69 11.67 4.43
CA PRO A 422 11.65 12.04 3.47
C PRO A 422 11.56 11.06 2.30
N ASN A 423 12.70 10.44 1.90
CA ASN A 423 12.73 9.44 0.83
C ASN A 423 11.93 8.18 1.14
N PHE A 424 11.59 7.92 2.42
CA PHE A 424 10.69 6.84 2.83
C PHE A 424 9.29 7.35 3.15
N LEU A 425 9.18 8.44 3.93
CA LEU A 425 7.91 8.96 4.45
C LEU A 425 7.00 9.61 3.39
N TYR A 426 7.50 9.86 2.18
CA TYR A 426 6.75 10.49 1.09
C TYR A 426 6.76 9.60 -0.15
N ARG A 427 5.77 9.77 -1.03
CA ARG A 427 5.66 8.98 -2.29
C ARG A 427 6.68 9.38 -3.36
N ASN A 428 7.48 10.44 -3.13
CA ASN A 428 8.45 11.00 -4.09
C ASN A 428 7.86 11.31 -5.48
N GLU A 429 6.58 11.66 -5.55
CA GLU A 429 5.92 12.03 -6.80
C GLU A 429 6.48 13.37 -7.33
N GLY A 430 6.92 13.39 -8.59
CA GLY A 430 7.41 14.60 -9.25
C GLY A 430 8.94 14.82 -9.27
N GLN A 431 9.75 13.94 -8.66
CA GLN A 431 11.22 13.97 -8.78
C GLN A 431 11.77 12.80 -9.64
N GLY A 432 11.19 12.56 -10.82
CA GLY A 432 11.68 11.57 -11.79
C GLY A 432 10.98 10.20 -11.72
N ASP A 433 9.66 10.20 -11.87
CA ASP A 433 8.77 9.15 -12.40
C ASP A 433 9.20 7.68 -12.20
N SER A 434 9.30 7.23 -10.93
CA SER A 434 9.23 5.79 -10.67
C SER A 434 7.79 5.32 -10.89
N VAL A 435 7.51 4.85 -12.11
CA VAL A 435 6.27 4.18 -12.51
C VAL A 435 5.97 3.01 -11.57
N ALA A 436 7.00 2.27 -11.15
CA ALA A 436 6.87 1.19 -10.16
C ALA A 436 6.28 1.71 -8.84
N SER A 437 6.81 2.80 -8.31
CA SER A 437 6.31 3.38 -7.05
C SER A 437 4.89 3.93 -7.19
N GLN A 438 4.58 4.59 -8.31
CA GLN A 438 3.23 5.08 -8.57
C GLN A 438 2.22 3.94 -8.66
N LEU A 439 2.55 2.88 -9.39
CA LEU A 439 1.69 1.69 -9.50
C LEU A 439 1.49 1.00 -8.15
N SER A 440 2.57 0.76 -7.41
CA SER A 440 2.49 0.02 -6.14
C SER A 440 1.65 0.74 -5.09
N TYR A 441 1.79 2.06 -4.98
CA TYR A 441 0.97 2.86 -4.07
C TYR A 441 -0.46 3.03 -4.53
N THR A 442 -0.72 2.95 -5.84
CA THR A 442 -2.07 3.04 -6.39
C THR A 442 -2.83 1.72 -6.26
N LEU A 443 -2.16 0.58 -6.46
CA LEU A 443 -2.81 -0.73 -6.53
C LEU A 443 -2.92 -1.42 -5.16
N TRP A 444 -1.89 -1.33 -4.31
CA TRP A 444 -1.86 -2.04 -3.03
C TRP A 444 -1.31 -1.24 -1.85
N ASP A 445 -1.23 0.10 -1.98
CA ASP A 445 -0.86 1.02 -0.89
C ASP A 445 0.50 0.71 -0.24
N SER A 446 1.52 0.31 -1.00
CA SER A 446 2.84 -0.03 -0.45
C SER A 446 4.01 0.27 -1.39
N ILE A 447 5.23 0.06 -0.90
CA ILE A 447 6.45 0.12 -1.73
C ILE A 447 6.38 -0.94 -2.86
N PRO A 448 7.04 -0.71 -4.00
CA PRO A 448 7.10 -1.69 -5.08
C PRO A 448 7.83 -2.96 -4.62
N ASP A 449 7.34 -4.12 -5.06
CA ASP A 449 8.04 -5.39 -4.84
C ASP A 449 9.34 -5.45 -5.69
N GLN A 450 10.12 -6.51 -5.52
CA GLN A 450 11.39 -6.65 -6.24
C GLN A 450 11.16 -6.85 -7.76
N GLN A 451 10.10 -7.58 -8.13
CA GLN A 451 9.74 -7.83 -9.53
C GLN A 451 9.40 -6.52 -10.25
N LEU A 452 8.60 -5.66 -9.62
CA LEU A 452 8.20 -4.38 -10.19
C LEU A 452 9.37 -3.40 -10.31
N LEU A 453 10.30 -3.38 -9.34
CA LEU A 453 11.54 -2.61 -9.45
C LEU A 453 12.44 -3.10 -10.60
N GLU A 454 12.54 -4.40 -10.80
CA GLU A 454 13.29 -4.99 -11.91
C GLU A 454 12.64 -4.72 -13.27
N ALA A 455 11.30 -4.74 -13.33
CA ALA A 455 10.54 -4.36 -14.51
C ALA A 455 10.78 -2.88 -14.88
N GLU A 456 10.82 -1.99 -13.90
CA GLU A 456 11.18 -0.59 -14.10
C GLU A 456 12.62 -0.42 -14.58
N ALA A 457 13.58 -1.05 -13.90
CA ALA A 457 15.00 -0.95 -14.23
C ALA A 457 15.31 -1.48 -15.64
N SER A 458 14.57 -2.50 -16.10
CA SER A 458 14.67 -3.06 -17.45
C SER A 458 13.87 -2.28 -18.51
N GLY A 459 13.16 -1.23 -18.10
CA GLY A 459 12.36 -0.39 -19.00
C GLY A 459 11.05 -1.03 -19.48
N LYS A 460 10.64 -2.17 -18.92
CA LYS A 460 9.40 -2.88 -19.30
C LYS A 460 8.15 -2.06 -18.98
N LEU A 461 8.19 -1.20 -17.95
CA LEU A 461 7.06 -0.36 -17.57
C LEU A 461 6.84 0.86 -18.49
N LYS A 462 7.66 1.04 -19.54
CA LYS A 462 7.58 2.20 -20.45
C LYS A 462 6.52 2.07 -21.54
N ASN A 463 5.92 0.90 -21.72
CA ASN A 463 4.87 0.67 -22.71
C ASN A 463 3.65 -0.03 -22.10
N SER A 464 2.51 0.09 -22.78
CA SER A 464 1.22 -0.45 -22.29
C SER A 464 1.21 -1.98 -22.16
N GLU A 465 1.97 -2.68 -22.99
CA GLU A 465 2.05 -4.15 -22.94
C GLU A 465 2.79 -4.64 -21.68
N GLY A 466 3.93 -4.02 -21.36
CA GLY A 466 4.67 -4.34 -20.14
C GLY A 466 3.94 -3.90 -18.89
N LEU A 467 3.21 -2.78 -18.94
CA LEU A 467 2.34 -2.33 -17.85
C LEU A 467 1.23 -3.36 -17.54
N ASN A 468 0.49 -3.78 -18.57
CA ASN A 468 -0.61 -4.75 -18.43
C ASN A 468 -0.16 -6.15 -17.99
N ARG A 469 1.13 -6.47 -18.05
CA ARG A 469 1.66 -7.75 -17.59
C ARG A 469 1.91 -7.77 -16.08
N GLU A 470 2.23 -6.62 -15.50
CA GLU A 470 2.59 -6.47 -14.09
C GLU A 470 1.41 -6.04 -13.19
N ILE A 471 0.29 -5.62 -13.80
CA ILE A 471 -1.02 -5.38 -13.15
C ILE A 471 -1.86 -6.67 -13.25
#